data_AF-A0A4V1TDK5-F1
#
_entry.id   AF-A0A4V1TDK5-F1
#
_cell.length_a   1.000
_cell.length_b   1.000
_cell.length_c   1.000
_cell.angle_alpha   90.00
_cell.angle_beta   90.00
_cell.angle_gamma   90.00
#
_symmetry.space_group_name_H-M   'P 1'
#
loop_
_entity.id
_entity.type
_entity.pdbx_description
1 polymer ?
#
loop_
_entity_poly.entity_id
_entity_poly.type
_entity_poly.pdbx_seq_one_letter_code
_entity_poly.pdbx_strand_id
1 'polypeptide(L)'
;MSPDIQPSASTRETESKQIDHNDSIRATYFTADDLRQCGETLGRQGAADLPGFMKFEFFTRHAENEKEILRVYRAAAQDVDAGASITPAAEWLLDNYYIVEEAIQEVRRDFPKKFFKQLPTTKIGSQEIPRVLSLAWLYVAHTHSSISRETLAEMVEGYQTDEPLEIGELWALPSFIRFVLIENLRRIASRVDRSRNMRRRANDAADEI
;
A
#
# COMPACT_ATOMS: atom_id res chain seq x y z
N MET A 1 30.57 -46.99 -32.33
CA MET A 1 31.45 -46.20 -31.45
C MET A 1 31.80 -44.90 -32.17
N SER A 2 31.02 -43.84 -31.91
CA SER A 2 31.37 -42.40 -31.98
C SER A 2 30.07 -41.61 -31.68
N PRO A 3 30.14 -40.47 -30.97
CA PRO A 3 29.08 -40.03 -30.08
C PRO A 3 28.09 -39.06 -30.72
N ASP A 4 26.83 -39.15 -30.26
CA ASP A 4 25.75 -38.18 -30.48
C ASP A 4 26.12 -36.84 -29.83
N ILE A 5 26.04 -35.74 -30.60
CA ILE A 5 26.17 -34.37 -30.09
C ILE A 5 24.76 -33.78 -30.05
N GLN A 6 24.14 -33.78 -28.88
CA GLN A 6 22.98 -32.93 -28.60
C GLN A 6 23.48 -31.52 -28.23
N PRO A 7 22.92 -30.44 -28.81
CA PRO A 7 23.19 -29.09 -28.34
C PRO A 7 22.55 -28.87 -26.96
N SER A 8 23.37 -28.51 -25.98
CA SER A 8 22.93 -28.12 -24.64
C SER A 8 22.18 -26.79 -24.72
N ALA A 9 20.85 -26.85 -24.56
CA ALA A 9 20.04 -25.67 -24.35
C ALA A 9 20.42 -25.07 -22.98
N SER A 10 21.09 -23.91 -23.00
CA SER A 10 21.32 -23.09 -21.82
C SER A 10 19.95 -22.68 -21.25
N THR A 11 19.59 -23.28 -20.13
CA THR A 11 18.44 -22.89 -19.32
C THR A 11 18.74 -21.49 -18.79
N ARG A 12 18.17 -20.45 -19.42
CA ARG A 12 18.12 -19.13 -18.81
C ARG A 12 17.27 -19.26 -17.54
N GLU A 13 17.94 -19.39 -16.42
CA GLU A 13 17.33 -19.24 -15.10
C GLU A 13 16.75 -17.83 -15.03
N THR A 14 15.44 -17.74 -15.21
CA THR A 14 14.68 -16.59 -14.76
C THR A 14 14.77 -16.60 -13.25
N GLU A 15 15.80 -15.99 -12.68
CA GLU A 15 15.81 -15.60 -11.27
C GLU A 15 14.70 -14.57 -11.10
N SER A 16 13.48 -15.06 -10.85
CA SER A 16 12.43 -14.26 -10.24
C SER A 16 12.90 -13.94 -8.84
N LYS A 17 13.68 -12.86 -8.71
CA LYS A 17 14.02 -12.27 -7.41
C LYS A 17 12.71 -12.13 -6.65
N GLN A 18 12.57 -12.95 -5.60
CA GLN A 18 11.45 -12.95 -4.70
C GLN A 18 11.35 -11.53 -4.16
N ILE A 19 10.38 -10.77 -4.68
CA ILE A 19 10.11 -9.43 -4.19
C ILE A 19 9.73 -9.64 -2.74
N ASP A 20 10.52 -9.11 -1.83
CA ASP A 20 10.23 -9.14 -0.40
C ASP A 20 8.90 -8.39 -0.18
N HIS A 21 7.80 -9.14 -0.20
CA HIS A 21 6.44 -8.65 -0.04
C HIS A 21 6.15 -8.21 1.41
N ASN A 22 7.08 -8.47 2.32
CA ASN A 22 6.86 -8.47 3.76
C ASN A 22 6.56 -7.08 4.35
N ASP A 23 6.81 -6.00 3.60
CA ASP A 23 6.46 -4.63 4.02
C ASP A 23 5.14 -4.12 3.42
N SER A 24 4.61 -4.66 2.32
CA SER A 24 3.40 -4.10 1.67
C SER A 24 2.11 -4.43 2.43
N ILE A 25 1.11 -3.54 2.40
CA ILE A 25 -0.22 -3.83 2.93
C ILE A 25 -0.91 -4.75 1.92
N ARG A 26 -0.72 -6.06 2.10
CA ARG A 26 -1.25 -7.13 1.25
C ARG A 26 -1.52 -8.38 2.08
N ALA A 27 -2.55 -9.11 1.70
CA ALA A 27 -2.93 -10.41 2.25
C ALA A 27 -3.42 -11.32 1.12
N THR A 28 -3.98 -12.49 1.44
CA THR A 28 -4.63 -13.37 0.47
C THR A 28 -5.70 -12.59 -0.31
N TYR A 29 -5.72 -12.72 -1.64
CA TYR A 29 -6.71 -12.02 -2.46
C TYR A 29 -8.11 -12.58 -2.21
N PHE A 30 -9.12 -11.70 -2.07
CA PHE A 30 -10.50 -12.08 -1.81
C PHE A 30 -11.42 -11.80 -3.00
N THR A 31 -12.35 -12.73 -3.23
CA THR A 31 -13.50 -12.53 -4.12
C THR A 31 -14.53 -11.60 -3.48
N ALA A 32 -15.59 -11.26 -4.23
CA ALA A 32 -16.70 -10.47 -3.71
C ALA A 32 -17.37 -11.13 -2.47
N ASP A 33 -17.61 -12.45 -2.54
CA ASP A 33 -18.21 -13.21 -1.44
C ASP A 33 -17.26 -13.27 -0.22
N ASP A 34 -15.96 -13.47 -0.46
CA ASP A 34 -14.95 -13.46 0.61
C ASP A 34 -14.87 -12.09 1.30
N LEU A 35 -15.01 -11.00 0.53
CA LEU A 35 -15.04 -9.64 1.06
C LEU A 35 -16.29 -9.39 1.89
N ARG A 36 -17.46 -9.85 1.45
CA ARG A 36 -18.69 -9.79 2.25
C ARG A 36 -18.52 -10.52 3.58
N GLN A 37 -18.04 -11.75 3.55
CA GLN A 37 -17.78 -12.56 4.76
C GLN A 37 -16.72 -11.93 5.67
N CYS A 38 -15.67 -11.32 5.08
CA CYS A 38 -14.67 -10.57 5.82
C CYS A 38 -15.29 -9.36 6.54
N GLY A 39 -16.16 -8.61 5.85
CA GLY A 39 -16.96 -7.54 6.42
C GLY A 39 -17.78 -8.01 7.62
N GLU A 40 -18.59 -9.07 7.45
CA GLU A 40 -19.42 -9.64 8.53
C GLU A 40 -18.59 -10.05 9.74
N THR A 41 -17.46 -10.72 9.50
CA THR A 41 -16.55 -11.15 10.57
C THR A 41 -15.98 -9.94 11.31
N LEU A 42 -15.54 -8.91 10.58
CA LEU A 42 -14.99 -7.70 11.15
C LEU A 42 -16.04 -6.91 11.95
N GLY A 43 -17.29 -6.80 11.46
CA GLY A 43 -18.38 -6.12 12.15
C GLY A 43 -18.77 -6.83 13.45
N ARG A 44 -18.82 -8.17 13.43
CA ARG A 44 -19.22 -8.97 14.58
C ARG A 44 -18.14 -9.13 15.64
N GLN A 45 -16.90 -9.35 15.22
CA GLN A 45 -15.80 -9.79 16.11
C GLN A 45 -14.68 -8.75 16.24
N GLY A 46 -14.65 -7.73 15.38
CA GLY A 46 -13.48 -6.88 15.21
C GLY A 46 -12.31 -7.64 14.58
N ALA A 47 -11.11 -7.07 14.66
CA ALA A 47 -9.87 -7.71 14.23
C ALA A 47 -8.81 -7.56 15.31
N ALA A 48 -8.08 -8.64 15.61
CA ALA A 48 -7.00 -8.60 16.59
C ALA A 48 -5.75 -7.89 16.04
N ASP A 49 -5.44 -8.13 14.76
CA ASP A 49 -4.35 -7.52 14.01
C ASP A 49 -4.81 -7.15 12.59
N LEU A 50 -3.93 -6.50 11.84
CA LEU A 50 -4.17 -6.08 10.47
C LEU A 50 -2.90 -6.34 9.64
N PRO A 51 -3.02 -6.80 8.37
CA PRO A 51 -1.87 -7.10 7.52
C PRO A 51 -0.90 -5.92 7.38
N GLY A 52 0.34 -6.11 7.83
CA GLY A 52 1.38 -5.07 7.78
C GLY A 52 1.08 -3.83 8.63
N PHE A 53 0.12 -3.89 9.57
CA PHE A 53 -0.17 -2.78 10.46
C PHE A 53 0.90 -2.64 11.53
N MET A 54 1.36 -1.40 11.72
CA MET A 54 2.26 -1.00 12.78
C MET A 54 1.60 0.16 13.51
N LYS A 55 1.84 0.33 14.81
CA LYS A 55 1.24 1.46 15.53
C LYS A 55 1.68 2.80 14.96
N PHE A 56 0.76 3.75 14.84
CA PHE A 56 1.06 5.09 14.35
C PHE A 56 0.05 6.14 14.86
N GLU A 57 0.49 7.40 14.96
CA GLU A 57 -0.41 8.55 15.12
C GLU A 57 -0.87 9.04 13.75
N PHE A 58 -2.18 9.06 13.48
CA PHE A 58 -2.73 9.24 12.13
C PHE A 58 -2.20 10.48 11.39
N PHE A 59 -2.29 11.66 12.02
CA PHE A 59 -1.88 12.92 11.38
C PHE A 59 -0.37 12.99 11.15
N THR A 60 0.41 12.49 12.12
CA THR A 60 1.87 12.40 12.00
C THR A 60 2.24 11.45 10.87
N ARG A 61 1.58 10.29 10.81
CA ARG A 61 1.84 9.29 9.79
C ARG A 61 1.49 9.76 8.39
N HIS A 62 0.36 10.45 8.24
CA HIS A 62 -0.02 11.05 6.96
C HIS A 62 1.03 12.06 6.47
N ALA A 63 1.55 12.89 7.37
CA ALA A 63 2.63 13.83 7.04
C ALA A 63 3.97 13.13 6.74
N GLU A 64 4.30 12.04 7.43
CA GLU A 64 5.46 11.20 7.11
C GLU A 64 5.34 10.55 5.74
N ASN A 65 4.13 10.11 5.36
CA ASN A 65 3.87 9.50 4.07
C ASN A 65 4.12 10.48 2.93
N GLU A 66 3.56 11.69 3.04
CA GLU A 66 3.80 12.79 2.08
C GLU A 66 5.30 13.09 1.95
N LYS A 67 6.00 13.28 3.08
CA LYS A 67 7.44 13.60 3.07
C LYS A 67 8.27 12.52 2.40
N GLU A 68 8.00 11.25 2.70
CA GLU A 68 8.79 10.15 2.16
C GLU A 68 8.52 9.92 0.67
N ILE A 69 7.25 10.02 0.23
CA ILE A 69 6.92 9.93 -1.20
C ILE A 69 7.58 11.08 -1.98
N LEU A 70 7.48 12.32 -1.47
CA LEU A 70 8.12 13.48 -2.09
C LEU A 70 9.66 13.33 -2.15
N ARG A 71 10.28 12.77 -1.11
CA ARG A 71 11.72 12.47 -1.09
C ARG A 71 12.08 11.50 -2.22
N VAL A 72 11.34 10.41 -2.36
CA VAL A 72 11.60 9.40 -3.41
C VAL A 72 11.36 9.98 -4.80
N TYR A 73 10.27 10.74 -4.99
CA TYR A 73 9.99 11.46 -6.23
C TYR A 73 11.16 12.38 -6.64
N ARG A 74 11.61 13.25 -5.74
CA ARG A 74 12.73 14.17 -6.01
C ARG A 74 14.02 13.43 -6.33
N ALA A 75 14.29 12.35 -5.60
CA ALA A 75 15.49 11.57 -5.82
C ALA A 75 15.45 10.85 -7.19
N ALA A 76 14.28 10.39 -7.63
CA ALA A 76 14.10 9.82 -8.97
C ALA A 76 14.23 10.88 -10.07
N ALA A 77 13.69 12.08 -9.88
CA ALA A 77 13.82 13.19 -10.83
C ALA A 77 15.28 13.60 -11.01
N GLN A 78 16.05 13.70 -9.92
CA GLN A 78 17.48 13.98 -9.98
C GLN A 78 18.28 12.96 -10.79
N ASP A 79 17.92 11.67 -10.73
CA ASP A 79 18.56 10.64 -11.52
C ASP A 79 18.28 10.82 -13.02
N VAL A 80 17.04 11.16 -13.38
CA VAL A 80 16.67 11.46 -14.77
C VAL A 80 17.46 12.68 -15.28
N ASP A 81 17.53 13.75 -14.49
CA ASP A 81 18.29 14.95 -14.84
C ASP A 81 19.80 14.66 -15.01
N ALA A 82 20.33 13.69 -14.26
CA ALA A 82 21.71 13.21 -14.37
C ALA A 82 21.92 12.19 -15.50
N GLY A 83 20.88 11.85 -16.28
CA GLY A 83 20.95 10.86 -17.36
C GLY A 83 21.04 9.41 -16.88
N ALA A 84 20.78 9.14 -15.60
CA ALA A 84 20.79 7.79 -15.05
C ALA A 84 19.52 7.02 -15.43
N SER A 85 19.64 5.71 -15.64
CA SER A 85 18.48 4.85 -15.88
C SER A 85 17.67 4.66 -14.59
N ILE A 86 16.38 4.95 -14.65
CA ILE A 86 15.42 4.70 -13.56
C ILE A 86 14.63 3.41 -13.79
N THR A 87 14.00 2.90 -12.73
CA THR A 87 13.12 1.73 -12.87
C THR A 87 11.72 2.14 -13.35
N PRO A 88 10.95 1.23 -13.97
CA PRO A 88 9.56 1.52 -14.35
C PRO A 88 8.69 1.99 -13.19
N ALA A 89 8.93 1.49 -11.97
CA ALA A 89 8.20 1.93 -10.79
C ALA A 89 8.57 3.36 -10.34
N ALA A 90 9.80 3.80 -10.57
CA ALA A 90 10.21 5.18 -10.31
C ALA A 90 9.64 6.13 -11.37
N GLU A 91 9.65 5.72 -12.64
CA GLU A 91 9.03 6.45 -13.76
C GLU A 91 7.52 6.64 -13.53
N TRP A 92 6.81 5.57 -13.15
CA TRP A 92 5.40 5.66 -12.79
C TRP A 92 5.13 6.71 -11.71
N LEU A 93 5.98 6.78 -10.67
CA LEU A 93 5.83 7.79 -9.63
C LEU A 93 6.07 9.20 -10.16
N LEU A 94 7.03 9.41 -11.07
CA LEU A 94 7.27 10.71 -11.69
C LEU A 94 6.05 11.17 -12.49
N ASP A 95 5.50 10.28 -13.33
CA ASP A 95 4.36 10.57 -14.20
C ASP A 95 3.07 10.83 -13.43
N ASN A 96 2.90 10.19 -12.26
CA ASN A 96 1.65 10.18 -11.52
C ASN A 96 1.70 10.95 -10.19
N TYR A 97 2.81 11.64 -9.86
CA TYR A 97 2.96 12.30 -8.56
C TYR A 97 1.85 13.31 -8.26
N TYR A 98 1.33 14.01 -9.28
CA TYR A 98 0.26 14.99 -9.11
C TYR A 98 -1.04 14.36 -8.55
N ILE A 99 -1.39 13.13 -8.97
CA ILE A 99 -2.55 12.38 -8.46
C ILE A 99 -2.33 12.01 -6.99
N VAL A 100 -1.11 11.62 -6.65
CA VAL A 100 -0.73 11.26 -5.28
C VAL A 100 -0.79 12.48 -4.37
N GLU A 101 -0.28 13.62 -4.83
CA GLU A 101 -0.33 14.89 -4.11
C GLU A 101 -1.78 15.34 -3.87
N GLU A 102 -2.64 15.23 -4.89
CA GLU A 102 -4.07 15.52 -4.76
C GLU A 102 -4.72 14.62 -3.70
N ALA A 103 -4.50 13.30 -3.76
CA ALA A 103 -5.02 12.36 -2.77
C ALA A 103 -4.53 12.68 -1.33
N ILE A 104 -3.28 13.12 -1.17
CA ILE A 104 -2.72 13.56 0.12
C ILE A 104 -3.48 14.80 0.64
N GLN A 105 -3.78 15.77 -0.22
CA GLN A 105 -4.55 16.95 0.16
C GLN A 105 -6.01 16.60 0.49
N GLU A 106 -6.63 15.69 -0.25
CA GLU A 106 -8.00 15.23 0.03
C GLU A 106 -8.09 14.60 1.42
N VAL A 107 -7.20 13.67 1.76
CA VAL A 107 -7.15 13.07 3.11
C VAL A 107 -6.99 14.14 4.20
N ARG A 108 -6.14 15.14 3.97
CA ARG A 108 -5.93 16.25 4.92
C ARG A 108 -7.18 17.10 5.10
N ARG A 109 -7.90 17.40 4.00
CA ARG A 109 -9.13 18.19 3.99
C ARG A 109 -10.28 17.44 4.66
N ASP A 110 -10.39 16.14 4.41
CA ASP A 110 -11.54 15.33 4.82
C ASP A 110 -11.43 14.87 6.29
N PHE A 111 -10.24 14.98 6.90
CA PHE A 111 -10.03 14.68 8.32
C PHE A 111 -9.64 15.89 9.19
N PRO A 112 -10.53 16.89 9.39
CA PRO A 112 -10.37 17.84 10.47
C PRO A 112 -10.28 17.11 11.82
N LYS A 113 -9.38 17.55 12.72
CA LYS A 113 -9.14 16.89 14.02
C LYS A 113 -10.41 16.63 14.84
N LYS A 114 -11.39 17.53 14.76
CA LYS A 114 -12.67 17.39 15.49
C LYS A 114 -13.49 16.23 14.93
N PHE A 115 -13.62 16.13 13.61
CA PHE A 115 -14.34 15.06 12.93
C PHE A 115 -13.67 13.70 13.19
N PHE A 116 -12.34 13.62 13.00
CA PHE A 116 -11.58 12.39 13.23
C PHE A 116 -11.78 11.83 14.66
N LYS A 117 -11.81 12.69 15.68
CA LYS A 117 -12.02 12.30 17.08
C LYS A 117 -13.45 11.84 17.41
N GLN A 118 -14.42 12.11 16.55
CA GLN A 118 -15.81 11.70 16.75
C GLN A 118 -16.09 10.30 16.19
N LEU A 119 -15.21 9.78 15.34
CA LEU A 119 -15.41 8.47 14.71
C LEU A 119 -15.41 7.36 15.77
N PRO A 120 -16.37 6.42 15.73
CA PRO A 120 -16.33 5.21 16.54
C PRO A 120 -15.02 4.46 16.37
N THR A 121 -14.48 3.93 17.47
CA THR A 121 -13.15 3.29 17.50
C THR A 121 -13.23 1.81 17.79
N THR A 122 -12.18 1.09 17.39
CA THR A 122 -11.93 -0.31 17.71
C THR A 122 -10.47 -0.50 18.12
N LYS A 123 -10.17 -1.57 18.85
CA LYS A 123 -8.81 -1.93 19.25
C LYS A 123 -8.19 -2.87 18.24
N ILE A 124 -7.03 -2.48 17.70
CA ILE A 124 -6.14 -3.34 16.92
C ILE A 124 -4.85 -3.52 17.72
N GLY A 125 -4.59 -4.74 18.18
CA GLY A 125 -3.56 -5.03 19.16
C GLY A 125 -3.72 -4.17 20.42
N SER A 126 -2.79 -3.24 20.61
CA SER A 126 -2.80 -2.30 21.75
C SER A 126 -2.94 -0.83 21.33
N GLN A 127 -3.55 -0.57 20.17
CA GLN A 127 -3.91 0.76 19.70
C GLN A 127 -5.42 0.85 19.42
N GLU A 128 -6.03 1.97 19.80
CA GLU A 128 -7.37 2.34 19.35
C GLU A 128 -7.29 3.15 18.06
N ILE A 129 -8.06 2.74 17.05
CA ILE A 129 -8.18 3.42 15.75
C ILE A 129 -9.66 3.54 15.37
N PRO A 130 -10.05 4.46 14.45
CA PRO A 130 -11.40 4.45 13.89
C PRO A 130 -11.75 3.07 13.32
N ARG A 131 -12.90 2.50 13.66
CA ARG A 131 -13.26 1.15 13.20
C ARG A 131 -13.42 1.08 11.67
N VAL A 132 -13.87 2.16 11.04
CA VAL A 132 -13.90 2.24 9.58
C VAL A 132 -12.50 2.27 8.94
N LEU A 133 -11.44 2.64 9.67
CA LEU A 133 -10.07 2.50 9.18
C LEU A 133 -9.63 1.03 9.13
N SER A 134 -10.04 0.17 10.07
CA SER A 134 -9.72 -1.26 9.97
C SER A 134 -10.43 -1.92 8.79
N LEU A 135 -11.66 -1.50 8.49
CA LEU A 135 -12.40 -1.90 7.27
C LEU A 135 -11.62 -1.51 6.00
N ALA A 136 -11.25 -0.23 5.88
CA ALA A 136 -10.46 0.26 4.73
C ALA A 136 -9.11 -0.47 4.59
N TRP A 137 -8.46 -0.78 5.72
CA TRP A 137 -7.18 -1.47 5.74
C TRP A 137 -7.29 -2.90 5.21
N LEU A 138 -8.25 -3.67 5.70
CA LEU A 138 -8.49 -5.04 5.24
C LEU A 138 -8.91 -5.06 3.77
N TYR A 139 -9.78 -4.14 3.36
CA TYR A 139 -10.18 -4.01 1.96
C TYR A 139 -8.95 -3.86 1.05
N VAL A 140 -8.10 -2.86 1.31
CA VAL A 140 -6.89 -2.62 0.51
C VAL A 140 -5.93 -3.82 0.54
N ALA A 141 -5.79 -4.48 1.70
CA ALA A 141 -4.91 -5.64 1.84
C ALA A 141 -5.40 -6.84 1.03
N HIS A 142 -6.70 -7.12 1.03
CA HIS A 142 -7.30 -8.29 0.38
C HIS A 142 -7.69 -8.06 -1.08
N THR A 143 -7.76 -6.81 -1.56
CA THR A 143 -7.93 -6.50 -2.99
C THR A 143 -6.64 -6.17 -3.70
N HIS A 144 -5.51 -6.23 -2.98
CA HIS A 144 -4.19 -5.80 -3.48
C HIS A 144 -4.22 -4.38 -4.04
N SER A 145 -4.96 -3.49 -3.38
CA SER A 145 -5.18 -2.10 -3.80
C SER A 145 -6.03 -1.91 -5.06
N SER A 146 -6.66 -2.97 -5.58
CA SER A 146 -7.68 -2.87 -6.65
C SER A 146 -9.01 -2.46 -6.04
N ILE A 147 -9.52 -1.28 -6.41
CA ILE A 147 -10.74 -0.72 -5.83
C ILE A 147 -11.86 -0.79 -6.85
N SER A 148 -13.01 -1.34 -6.47
CA SER A 148 -14.24 -1.30 -7.26
C SER A 148 -15.42 -0.96 -6.37
N ARG A 149 -16.43 -0.28 -6.91
CA ARG A 149 -17.64 0.08 -6.16
C ARG A 149 -18.36 -1.18 -5.68
N GLU A 150 -18.42 -2.20 -6.53
CA GLU A 150 -19.13 -3.46 -6.30
C GLU A 150 -18.50 -4.21 -5.13
N THR A 151 -17.19 -4.46 -5.20
CA THR A 151 -16.46 -5.19 -4.16
C THR A 151 -16.39 -4.44 -2.83
N LEU A 152 -16.28 -3.11 -2.87
CA LEU A 152 -16.34 -2.29 -1.65
C LEU A 152 -17.74 -2.34 -1.03
N ALA A 153 -18.80 -2.30 -1.86
CA ALA A 153 -20.17 -2.42 -1.39
C ALA A 153 -20.41 -3.77 -0.70
N GLU A 154 -19.95 -4.88 -1.27
CA GLU A 154 -20.07 -6.21 -0.64
C GLU A 154 -19.42 -6.25 0.75
N MET A 155 -18.21 -5.71 0.89
CA MET A 155 -17.54 -5.67 2.20
C MET A 155 -18.27 -4.77 3.21
N VAL A 156 -18.77 -3.62 2.77
CA VAL A 156 -19.52 -2.67 3.61
C VAL A 156 -20.87 -3.25 4.02
N GLU A 157 -21.58 -3.92 3.11
CA GLU A 157 -22.84 -4.59 3.40
C GLU A 157 -22.64 -5.72 4.40
N GLY A 158 -21.59 -6.53 4.22
CA GLY A 158 -21.20 -7.54 5.19
C GLY A 158 -20.90 -6.93 6.56
N TYR A 159 -20.12 -5.85 6.61
CA TYR A 159 -19.82 -5.19 7.89
C TYR A 159 -21.06 -4.73 8.65
N GLN A 160 -22.05 -4.22 7.94
CA GLN A 160 -23.25 -3.63 8.52
C GLN A 160 -24.32 -4.65 8.95
N THR A 161 -24.07 -5.97 8.84
CA THR A 161 -25.05 -7.00 9.25
C THR A 161 -25.34 -7.00 10.74
N ASP A 162 -24.31 -6.74 11.56
CA ASP A 162 -24.40 -6.80 13.02
C ASP A 162 -24.56 -5.39 13.63
N GLU A 163 -23.78 -4.40 13.15
CA GLU A 163 -23.89 -3.01 13.58
C GLU A 163 -23.74 -2.05 12.38
N PRO A 164 -24.70 -1.12 12.15
CA PRO A 164 -24.62 -0.19 11.04
C PRO A 164 -23.48 0.82 11.23
N LEU A 165 -22.88 1.23 10.11
CA LEU A 165 -21.93 2.34 10.11
C LEU A 165 -22.70 3.66 10.28
N GLU A 166 -22.15 4.56 11.08
CA GLU A 166 -22.70 5.90 11.17
C GLU A 166 -22.50 6.64 9.84
N ILE A 167 -23.36 7.65 9.57
CA ILE A 167 -23.20 8.49 8.38
C ILE A 167 -21.78 9.09 8.32
N GLY A 168 -21.21 9.51 9.46
CA GLY A 168 -19.85 10.03 9.51
C GLY A 168 -18.79 9.00 9.08
N GLU A 169 -19.00 7.72 9.38
CA GLU A 169 -18.07 6.66 8.99
C GLU A 169 -18.14 6.37 7.49
N LEU A 170 -19.34 6.34 6.90
CA LEU A 170 -19.51 6.17 5.47
C LEU A 170 -18.85 7.32 4.67
N TRP A 171 -18.92 8.54 5.19
CA TRP A 171 -18.21 9.69 4.61
C TRP A 171 -16.69 9.60 4.77
N ALA A 172 -16.22 9.02 5.88
CA ALA A 172 -14.79 8.85 6.15
C ALA A 172 -14.14 7.72 5.32
N LEU A 173 -14.91 6.69 4.94
CA LEU A 173 -14.41 5.48 4.30
C LEU A 173 -13.56 5.75 3.04
N PRO A 174 -14.00 6.56 2.05
CA PRO A 174 -13.19 6.86 0.87
C PRO A 174 -11.85 7.53 1.21
N SER A 175 -11.84 8.40 2.21
CA SER A 175 -10.63 9.11 2.63
C SER A 175 -9.69 8.20 3.43
N PHE A 176 -10.21 7.22 4.17
CA PHE A 176 -9.38 6.17 4.76
C PHE A 176 -8.80 5.22 3.73
N ILE A 177 -9.56 4.84 2.70
CA ILE A 177 -9.02 4.03 1.58
C ILE A 177 -7.86 4.78 0.93
N ARG A 178 -8.02 6.07 0.61
CA ARG A 178 -6.92 6.91 0.10
C ARG A 178 -5.71 6.91 1.02
N PHE A 179 -5.91 7.11 2.33
CA PHE A 179 -4.82 7.09 3.30
C PHE A 179 -4.07 5.75 3.27
N VAL A 180 -4.77 4.61 3.26
CA VAL A 180 -4.13 3.29 3.23
C VAL A 180 -3.41 3.04 1.90
N LEU A 181 -3.95 3.52 0.78
CA LEU A 181 -3.27 3.46 -0.52
C LEU A 181 -1.99 4.31 -0.54
N ILE A 182 -2.02 5.51 0.03
CA ILE A 182 -0.86 6.39 0.20
C ILE A 182 0.20 5.72 1.09
N GLU A 183 -0.21 5.11 2.20
CA GLU A 183 0.67 4.33 3.07
C GLU A 183 1.32 3.18 2.29
N ASN A 184 0.56 2.42 1.51
CA ASN A 184 1.10 1.31 0.72
C ASN A 184 2.07 1.81 -0.36
N LEU A 185 1.72 2.91 -1.04
CA LEU A 185 2.59 3.58 -2.02
C LEU A 185 3.90 4.02 -1.38
N ARG A 186 3.86 4.65 -0.20
CA ARG A 186 5.07 5.05 0.54
C ARG A 186 5.99 3.86 0.78
N ARG A 187 5.47 2.71 1.20
CA ARG A 187 6.27 1.50 1.42
C ARG A 187 6.90 0.97 0.13
N ILE A 188 6.14 0.96 -0.96
CA ILE A 188 6.62 0.54 -2.29
C ILE A 188 7.70 1.51 -2.80
N ALA A 189 7.46 2.82 -2.72
CA ALA A 189 8.37 3.87 -3.14
C ALA A 189 9.70 3.80 -2.38
N SER A 190 9.67 3.69 -1.05
CA SER A 190 10.89 3.53 -0.24
C SER A 190 11.67 2.26 -0.64
N ARG A 191 10.99 1.15 -0.95
CA ARG A 191 11.65 -0.09 -1.38
C ARG A 191 12.31 0.04 -2.76
N VAL A 192 11.63 0.70 -3.70
CA VAL A 192 12.18 1.00 -5.03
C VAL A 192 13.43 1.86 -4.90
N ASP A 193 13.38 2.90 -4.06
CA ASP A 193 14.52 3.78 -3.79
C ASP A 193 15.70 3.05 -3.13
N ARG A 194 15.45 2.22 -2.12
CA ARG A 194 16.50 1.38 -1.50
C ARG A 194 17.18 0.48 -2.53
N SER A 195 16.39 -0.23 -3.34
CA SER A 195 16.92 -1.10 -4.39
C SER A 195 17.76 -0.32 -5.42
N ARG A 196 17.34 0.90 -5.76
CA ARG A 196 18.06 1.80 -6.65
C ARG A 196 19.40 2.24 -6.05
N ASN A 197 19.41 2.69 -4.79
CA ASN A 197 20.64 3.11 -4.11
C ASN A 197 21.64 1.95 -3.96
N MET A 198 21.16 0.73 -3.72
CA MET A 198 22.03 -0.46 -3.67
C MET A 198 22.69 -0.74 -5.02
N ARG A 199 21.96 -0.62 -6.13
CA ARG A 199 22.53 -0.77 -7.47
C ARG A 199 23.56 0.31 -7.79
N ARG A 200 23.28 1.58 -7.43
CA ARG A 200 24.23 2.68 -7.64
C ARG A 200 25.55 2.41 -6.93
N ARG A 201 25.51 2.08 -5.64
CA ARG A 201 26.71 1.74 -4.84
C ARG A 201 27.49 0.55 -5.39
N ALA A 202 26.79 -0.44 -5.96
CA ALA A 202 27.45 -1.59 -6.57
C ALA A 202 28.19 -1.20 -7.87
N ASN A 203 27.63 -0.29 -8.67
CA ASN A 203 28.29 0.24 -9.85
C ASN A 203 29.51 1.10 -9.46
N ASP A 204 29.34 2.02 -8.49
CA ASP A 204 30.44 2.88 -8.03
C ASP A 204 31.64 2.05 -7.54
N ALA A 205 31.39 0.96 -6.79
CA ALA A 205 32.43 0.07 -6.31
C ALA A 205 33.09 -0.78 -7.42
N ALA A 206 32.39 -1.02 -8.53
CA ALA A 206 32.95 -1.72 -9.68
C ALA A 206 33.85 -0.81 -10.53
N ASP A 207 33.54 0.49 -10.60
CA ASP A 207 34.33 1.50 -11.31
C ASP A 207 35.65 1.85 -10.56
N GLU A 208 35.76 1.52 -9.27
CA GLU A 208 36.97 1.68 -8.44
C GLU A 208 37.99 0.52 -8.57
N ILE A 209 37.65 -0.57 -9.28
CA ILE A 209 38.49 -1.78 -9.48
C ILE A 209 39.12 -1.76 -10.88
#